data_AF-A0A1I7X3K1-F1
#
_entry.id   AF-A0A1I7X3K1-F1
#
_cell.length_a   1.000
_cell.length_b   1.000
_cell.length_c   1.000
_cell.angle_alpha   90.00
_cell.angle_beta   90.00
_cell.angle_gamma   90.00
#
_symmetry.space_group_name_H-M   'P 1'
#
loop_
_entity.id
_entity.type
_entity.pdbx_description
1 polymer ?
#
loop_
_entity_poly.entity_id
_entity_poly.type
_entity_poly.pdbx_seq_one_letter_code
_entity_poly.pdbx_strand_id
1 'polypeptide(L)' 'MRKIRKLGKWVPYELSENSIGRRLNSCIRLIGRKRKKNVLWKIVTDDENGSSTSLPPSRRRFFTKESESYPRDSRMS' A
#
# COMPACT_ATOMS: atom_id res chain seq x y z
N MET A 1 4.22 -4.70 0.61
CA MET A 1 4.15 -6.01 1.29
C MET A 1 3.86 -5.77 2.77
N ARG A 2 2.80 -6.38 3.34
CA ARG A 2 2.47 -6.21 4.77
C ARG A 2 3.66 -6.77 5.59
N LYS A 3 4.26 -5.92 6.41
CA LYS A 3 5.28 -6.32 7.39
C LYS A 3 4.59 -6.37 8.75
N ILE A 4 4.91 -7.37 9.57
CA ILE A 4 4.43 -7.47 10.95
C ILE A 4 5.60 -7.12 11.87
N ARG A 5 5.31 -6.40 12.95
CA ARG A 5 6.29 -6.12 13.99
C ARG A 5 6.38 -7.31 14.93
N LYS A 6 7.46 -8.09 14.83
CA LYS A 6 7.79 -9.19 15.76
C LYS A 6 9.06 -8.80 16.52
N LEU A 7 8.99 -8.77 17.86
CA LEU A 7 10.13 -8.46 18.73
C LEU A 7 10.87 -7.15 18.35
N GLY A 8 10.13 -6.12 17.93
CA GLY A 8 10.69 -4.82 17.53
C GLY A 8 11.27 -4.76 16.11
N LYS A 9 11.35 -5.88 15.38
CA LYS A 9 11.80 -5.92 13.98
C LYS A 9 10.61 -6.02 13.03
N TRP A 10 10.69 -5.30 11.91
CA TRP A 10 9.70 -5.41 10.83
C TRP A 10 10.04 -6.63 9.97
N VAL A 11 9.26 -7.69 10.13
CA VAL A 11 9.42 -8.95 9.38
C VAL A 11 8.34 -9.01 8.30
N PRO A 12 8.64 -9.44 7.05
CA PRO A 12 7.61 -9.68 6.06
C PRO A 12 6.54 -10.65 6.61
N TYR A 13 5.27 -10.37 6.32
CA TYR A 13 4.21 -11.30 6.67
C TYR A 13 4.27 -12.51 5.76
N GLU A 14 4.76 -13.62 6.29
CA GLU A 14 4.67 -14.91 5.61
C GLU A 14 3.22 -15.40 5.64
N LEU A 15 2.72 -15.72 4.46
CA LEU A 15 1.39 -16.25 4.25
C LEU A 15 1.48 -17.77 4.28
N SER A 16 0.62 -18.43 5.06
CA SER A 16 0.45 -19.87 4.94
C SER A 16 -0.16 -20.24 3.58
N GLU A 17 0.13 -21.42 3.06
CA GLU A 17 -0.40 -21.89 1.77
C GLU A 17 -1.94 -21.83 1.70
N ASN A 18 -2.62 -22.21 2.79
CA ASN A 18 -4.06 -22.04 2.94
C ASN A 18 -4.51 -20.57 2.81
N SER A 19 -3.77 -19.63 3.39
CA SER A 19 -4.08 -18.20 3.26
C SER A 19 -3.86 -17.67 1.83
N ILE A 20 -2.87 -18.20 1.11
CA ILE A 20 -2.64 -17.90 -0.30
C ILE A 20 -3.82 -18.41 -1.14
N GLY A 21 -4.23 -19.66 -0.96
CA GLY A 21 -5.37 -20.25 -1.67
C GLY A 21 -6.68 -19.48 -1.44
N ARG A 22 -6.97 -19.09 -0.19
CA ARG A 22 -8.16 -18.27 0.15
C ARG A 22 -8.13 -16.90 -0.53
N ARG A 23 -6.97 -16.24 -0.54
CA ARG A 23 -6.79 -14.95 -1.21
C ARG A 23 -6.96 -15.08 -2.72
N LEU A 24 -6.35 -16.09 -3.34
CA LEU A 24 -6.46 -16.35 -4.77
C LEU A 24 -7.92 -16.61 -5.19
N ASN A 25 -8.62 -17.51 -4.50
CA ASN A 25 -10.02 -17.81 -4.79
C ASN A 25 -10.92 -16.57 -4.65
N SER A 26 -10.70 -15.78 -3.59
CA SER A 26 -11.43 -14.52 -3.38
C SER A 26 -11.18 -13.52 -4.51
N CYS A 27 -9.92 -13.34 -4.93
CA CYS A 27 -9.55 -12.47 -6.04
C CYS A 27 -10.19 -12.91 -7.37
N ILE A 28 -10.16 -14.21 -7.70
CA ILE A 28 -10.76 -14.74 -8.93
C ILE A 28 -12.26 -14.41 -8.99
N ARG A 29 -12.98 -14.62 -7.89
CA ARG A 29 -14.43 -14.31 -7.80
C ARG A 29 -14.70 -12.81 -7.95
N LEU A 30 -13.90 -11.96 -7.32
CA LEU A 30 -14.07 -10.49 -7.41
C LEU A 30 -13.75 -9.97 -8.82
N ILE A 31 -12.71 -10.50 -9.47
CA ILE A 31 -12.35 -10.14 -10.85
C ILE A 31 -13.48 -10.53 -11.82
N GLY A 32 -14.04 -11.74 -11.67
CA GLY A 32 -15.18 -12.19 -12.48
C GLY A 32 -16.40 -11.26 -12.35
N ARG A 33 -16.72 -10.85 -11.11
CA ARG A 33 -17.82 -9.89 -10.85
C ARG A 33 -17.55 -8.52 -11.47
N LYS A 34 -16.33 -7.99 -11.32
CA LYS A 34 -15.92 -6.71 -11.92
C LYS A 34 -16.01 -6.73 -13.45
N ARG A 35 -15.64 -7.84 -14.09
CA ARG A 35 -15.73 -8.00 -15.56
C ARG A 35 -17.17 -8.04 -16.06
N LYS A 36 -18.09 -8.67 -15.31
CA LYS A 36 -19.52 -8.72 -15.66
C LYS A 36 -20.21 -7.37 -15.47
N LYS A 37 -19.85 -6.63 -14.42
CA LYS A 37 -20.36 -5.28 -14.15
C LYS A 37 -19.32 -4.50 -13.37
N ASN A 38 -19.04 -3.26 -13.79
CA ASN A 38 -18.16 -2.40 -13.03
C ASN A 38 -18.87 -2.01 -11.71
N VAL A 39 -18.45 -2.64 -10.61
CA VAL A 39 -18.99 -2.42 -9.26
C VAL A 39 -18.08 -1.57 -8.39
N LEU A 40 -16.90 -1.16 -8.89
CA LEU A 40 -15.90 -0.45 -8.08
C LEU A 40 -16.42 0.89 -7.54
N TRP A 41 -17.20 1.61 -8.33
CA TRP A 41 -17.80 2.89 -7.92
C TRP A 41 -18.85 2.76 -6.81
N LYS A 42 -19.32 1.54 -6.52
CA LYS A 42 -20.23 1.26 -5.41
C LYS A 42 -19.51 0.85 -4.13
N ILE A 43 -18.22 0.52 -4.20
CA ILE A 43 -17.48 0.01 -3.05
C ILE A 43 -17.05 1.21 -2.20
N VAL A 44 -17.60 1.28 -0.99
CA VAL A 44 -17.10 2.14 0.08
C VAL A 44 -16.20 1.28 0.96
N THR A 45 -14.95 1.70 1.15
CA THR A 45 -13.98 1.02 2.01
C THR A 45 -13.80 1.82 3.29
N ASP A 46 -13.91 1.16 4.43
CA ASP A 46 -13.61 1.72 5.74
C ASP A 46 -12.47 0.90 6.36
N ASP A 47 -11.51 1.58 6.98
CA ASP A 47 -10.39 0.97 7.70
C ASP A 47 -9.99 1.89 8.85
N GLU A 48 -10.03 1.38 10.08
CA GLU A 48 -9.59 2.11 11.25
C GLU A 48 -8.05 2.14 11.28
N ASN A 49 -7.47 3.23 10.80
CA ASN A 49 -6.04 3.45 10.95
C ASN A 49 -5.74 3.82 12.41
N GLY A 50 -5.24 2.84 13.18
CA GLY A 50 -4.85 2.99 14.59
C GLY A 50 -3.75 4.03 14.78
N SER A 51 -4.13 5.30 14.82
CA SER A 51 -3.27 6.40 15.25
C SER A 51 -3.28 6.43 16.78
N SER A 52 -2.38 5.67 17.39
CA SER A 52 -2.06 5.83 18.81
C SER A 52 -1.31 7.16 18.98
N THR A 53 -2.06 8.23 19.28
CA THR A 53 -1.54 9.56 19.55
C THR A 53 -0.82 9.57 20.91
N SER A 54 0.45 9.14 20.89
CA SER A 54 1.46 9.50 21.89
C SER A 54 2.83 9.52 21.22
N LEU A 55 2.97 10.31 20.14
CA LEU A 55 4.28 10.68 19.63
C LEU A 55 4.65 12.04 20.25
N PRO A 56 5.79 12.18 20.95
CA PRO A 56 6.32 13.50 21.23
C PRO A 56 6.68 14.16 19.88
N PRO A 57 6.49 15.49 19.74
CA PRO A 57 6.61 16.15 18.45
C PRO A 57 8.08 16.32 18.06
N SER A 58 8.67 15.31 17.41
CA SER A 58 10.06 15.39 16.91
C SER A 58 10.26 14.71 15.56
N ARG A 59 9.84 15.41 14.51
CA ARG A 59 10.53 15.65 13.22
C ARG A 59 9.51 15.94 12.13
N ARG A 60 9.03 17.20 12.11
CA ARG A 60 8.54 17.78 10.86
C ARG A 60 9.74 17.84 9.91
N ARG A 61 9.86 16.89 8.99
CA ARG A 61 10.62 17.13 7.76
C ARG A 61 9.70 17.97 6.88
N PHE A 62 9.95 19.27 6.84
CA PHE A 62 9.44 20.10 5.76
C PHE A 62 9.93 19.47 4.45
N PHE A 63 9.02 18.99 3.61
CA PHE A 63 9.35 18.69 2.23
C PHE A 63 9.60 20.04 1.55
N THR A 64 10.87 20.45 1.44
CA THR A 64 11.25 21.49 0.50
C THR A 64 11.01 20.95 -0.91
N LYS A 65 10.28 21.72 -1.72
CA LYS A 65 9.94 21.44 -3.13
C LYS A 65 11.18 21.56 -4.03
N GLU A 66 12.22 20.75 -3.80
CA GLU A 66 13.39 20.71 -4.69
C GLU A 66 13.83 19.27 -4.91
N SER A 67 13.05 18.53 -5.70
CA SER A 67 13.57 17.34 -6.38
C SER A 67 12.81 17.04 -7.68
N GLU A 68 12.29 18.07 -8.36
CA GLU A 68 11.93 17.97 -9.78
C GLU A 68 13.04 18.60 -10.61
N SER A 69 14.09 17.83 -10.89
CA SER A 69 14.89 18.04 -12.10
C SER A 69 15.50 16.71 -12.50
N TYR A 70 14.72 15.93 -13.24
CA TYR A 70 15.24 14.83 -14.05
C TYR A 70 16.33 15.37 -14.99
N PRO A 71 17.48 14.69 -15.20
CA PRO A 71 18.40 15.10 -16.24
C PRO A 71 17.73 14.86 -17.60
N ARG A 72 17.43 15.96 -18.29
CA ARG A 72 16.92 15.92 -19.66
C ARG A 72 18.13 15.80 -20.57
N ASP A 73 18.44 14.57 -20.98
CA ASP A 73 19.35 14.31 -22.09
C ASP A 73 18.81 14.97 -23.36
N SER A 74 19.52 15.95 -23.90
CA SER A 74 19.51 16.26 -25.34
C SER A 74 20.56 17.31 -25.74
N ARG A 75 21.66 16.81 -26.32
CA ARG A 75 22.32 17.19 -27.58
C ARG A 75 22.83 18.63 -27.85
N MET A 76 24.08 18.65 -28.36
CA MET A 76 24.69 19.55 -29.36
C MET A 76 24.94 21.01 -28.98
N SER A 77 26.22 21.36 -28.77
CA SER A 77 27.00 22.20 -29.69
C SER A 77 28.50 22.05 -29.45
#